data_AF-A0A7Y5BZI4-F1
#
_entry.id   AF-A0A7Y5BZI4-F1
#
_cell.length_a   1.000
_cell.length_b   1.000
_cell.length_c   1.000
_cell.angle_alpha   90.00
_cell.angle_beta   90.00
_cell.angle_gamma   90.00
#
_symmetry.space_group_name_H-M   'P 1'
#
loop_
_entity.id
_entity.type
_entity.pdbx_description
1 polymer ?
#
loop_
_entity_poly.entity_id
_entity_poly.type
_entity_poly.pdbx_seq_one_letter_code
_entity_poly.pdbx_strand_id
1 'polypeptide(L)'
;MNILLIGNTGQVGWELQRTLASLGTITAIDYPDINLADPDNTRAWVHRVRPNVIVNAAAYTAVDKAETDLATAQAINATAPGVLAE
;
A
#
# COMPACT_ATOMS: atom_id res chain seq x y z
N MET A 1 9.15 -2.74 16.72
CA MET A 1 9.19 -2.29 15.32
C MET A 1 7.81 -1.77 14.95
N ASN A 2 7.71 -0.64 14.25
CA ASN A 2 6.44 -0.14 13.70
C ASN A 2 6.37 -0.47 12.21
N ILE A 3 5.28 -1.11 11.78
CA ILE A 3 5.08 -1.61 10.42
C ILE A 3 3.89 -0.88 9.81
N LEU A 4 4.07 -0.31 8.62
CA LEU A 4 2.97 0.17 7.79
C LEU A 4 2.59 -0.92 6.79
N LEU A 5 1.36 -1.44 6.89
CA LEU A 5 0.81 -2.43 5.96
C LEU A 5 -0.25 -1.75 5.09
N ILE A 6 -0.02 -1.71 3.78
CA ILE A 6 -0.94 -1.12 2.79
C ILE A 6 -1.64 -2.25 2.03
N GLY A 7 -2.95 -2.16 1.84
CA GLY A 7 -3.74 -3.17 1.12
C GLY A 7 -4.22 -4.32 2.01
N ASN A 8 -4.51 -4.05 3.29
CA ASN A 8 -4.82 -5.09 4.28
C ASN A 8 -6.17 -5.78 4.08
N THR A 9 -7.07 -5.25 3.24
CA THR A 9 -8.34 -5.90 2.87
C THR A 9 -8.18 -6.90 1.72
N GLY A 10 -7.07 -6.82 0.98
CA GLY A 10 -6.71 -7.80 -0.05
C GLY A 10 -6.29 -9.15 0.55
N GLN A 11 -6.25 -10.19 -0.29
CA GLN A 11 -5.96 -11.56 0.14
C GLN A 11 -4.62 -11.68 0.89
N VAL A 12 -3.55 -11.13 0.30
CA VAL A 12 -2.21 -11.17 0.87
C VAL A 12 -2.10 -10.25 2.08
N GLY A 13 -2.68 -9.05 2.01
CA GLY A 13 -2.64 -8.10 3.12
C GLY A 13 -3.35 -8.61 4.37
N TRP A 14 -4.48 -9.31 4.22
CA TRP A 14 -5.21 -9.91 5.33
C TRP A 14 -4.37 -10.93 6.10
N GLU A 15 -3.67 -11.83 5.38
CA GLU A 15 -2.81 -12.83 6.02
C GLU A 15 -1.54 -12.19 6.61
N LEU A 16 -0.95 -11.22 5.90
CA LEU A 16 0.22 -10.49 6.39
C LEU A 16 -0.09 -9.74 7.69
N GLN A 17 -1.27 -9.13 7.85
CA GLN A 17 -1.63 -8.46 9.09
C GLN A 17 -1.56 -9.42 10.29
N ARG A 18 -1.97 -10.67 10.12
CA ARG A 18 -1.94 -11.71 11.16
C ARG A 18 -0.52 -12.21 11.41
N THR A 19 0.20 -12.51 10.33
CA THR A 19 1.56 -13.06 10.39
C THR A 19 2.54 -12.06 11.01
N LEU A 20 2.45 -10.79 10.62
CA LEU A 20 3.34 -9.72 11.06
C LEU A 20 3.02 -9.24 12.50
N ALA A 21 1.87 -9.59 13.08
CA ALA A 21 1.46 -9.10 14.40
C ALA A 21 2.41 -9.54 15.52
N SER A 22 3.14 -10.63 15.30
CA SER A 22 4.19 -11.12 16.22
C SER A 22 5.50 -10.34 16.13
N LEU A 23 5.71 -9.55 15.07
CA LEU A 23 6.96 -8.84 14.79
C LEU A 23 6.95 -7.37 15.22
N GLY A 24 5.78 -6.79 15.47
CA GLY A 24 5.68 -5.39 15.87
C GLY A 24 4.27 -4.82 15.86
N THR A 25 4.17 -3.52 16.13
CA THR A 25 2.93 -2.76 16.01
C THR A 25 2.65 -2.51 14.53
N ILE A 26 1.44 -2.82 14.09
CA ILE A 26 1.01 -2.66 12.69
C ILE A 26 0.03 -1.51 12.60
N THR A 27 0.32 -0.56 11.72
CA THR A 27 -0.69 0.35 11.16
C THR A 27 -1.12 -0.23 9.82
N ALA A 28 -2.31 -0.85 9.77
CA ALA A 28 -2.87 -1.44 8.56
C ALA A 28 -3.87 -0.46 7.94
N ILE A 29 -3.71 -0.18 6.66
CA ILE A 29 -4.53 0.77 5.91
C ILE A 29 -4.84 0.25 4.51
N ASP A 30 -5.95 0.69 3.95
CA ASP A 30 -6.38 0.36 2.59
C ASP A 30 -7.11 1.54 1.94
N TYR A 31 -7.50 1.39 0.69
CA TYR A 31 -8.40 2.30 0.02
C TYR A 31 -9.78 2.31 0.73
N PRO A 32 -10.41 3.49 0.95
CA PRO A 32 -10.05 4.81 0.44
C PRO A 32 -9.17 5.65 1.37
N ASP A 33 -8.77 5.14 2.54
CA ASP A 33 -7.99 5.90 3.53
C ASP A 33 -6.62 6.32 2.97
N ILE A 34 -5.97 5.40 2.25
CA ILE A 34 -4.81 5.68 1.42
C ILE A 34 -5.16 5.50 -0.06
N ASN A 35 -4.79 6.49 -0.87
CA ASN A 35 -4.94 6.44 -2.31
C ASN A 35 -3.54 6.40 -2.96
N LEU A 36 -3.13 5.21 -3.42
CA LEU A 36 -1.83 5.04 -4.08
C LEU A 36 -1.73 5.75 -5.44
N ALA A 37 -2.86 6.15 -6.05
CA ALA A 37 -2.83 7.01 -7.23
C ALA A 37 -2.54 8.49 -6.90
N ASP A 38 -2.48 8.85 -5.61
CA ASP A 38 -2.15 10.18 -5.11
C ASP A 38 -0.81 10.13 -4.34
N PRO A 39 0.29 10.60 -4.95
CA PRO A 39 1.61 10.63 -4.32
C PRO A 39 1.66 11.44 -3.01
N ASP A 40 0.94 12.55 -2.93
CA ASP A 40 0.96 13.43 -1.76
C ASP A 40 0.23 12.76 -0.58
N ASN A 41 -0.90 12.11 -0.86
CA ASN A 41 -1.59 11.28 0.14
C ASN A 41 -0.69 10.14 0.64
N THR A 42 0.01 9.46 -0.26
CA THR A 42 0.94 8.36 0.06
C THR A 42 2.08 8.84 0.97
N ARG A 43 2.76 9.95 0.61
CA ARG A 43 3.79 10.56 1.45
C ARG A 43 3.26 10.98 2.82
N ALA A 44 2.08 11.60 2.86
CA ALA A 44 1.46 12.03 4.11
C ALA A 44 1.23 10.86 5.07
N TRP A 45 0.83 9.68 4.56
CA TRP A 45 0.71 8.48 5.38
C TRP A 45 2.06 8.00 5.92
N VAL A 46 3.09 7.93 5.08
CA VAL A 46 4.43 7.51 5.51
C VAL A 46 4.98 8.47 6.58
N HIS A 47 4.87 9.78 6.35
CA HIS A 47 5.30 10.80 7.31
C HIS A 47 4.51 10.79 8.63
N ARG A 48 3.20 10.52 8.57
CA ARG A 48 2.36 10.42 9.77
C ARG A 48 2.72 9.19 10.60
N VAL A 49 2.85 8.03 9.97
CA VAL A 49 3.07 6.74 10.65
C VAL A 49 4.52 6.60 11.12
N ARG A 50 5.48 7.18 10.38
CA ARG A 50 6.93 7.01 10.59
C ARG A 50 7.30 5.53 10.80
N PRO A 51 6.99 4.65 9.84
CA PRO A 51 7.23 3.22 9.98
C PRO A 51 8.73 2.90 9.92
N ASN A 52 9.13 1.79 10.55
CA ASN A 52 10.46 1.19 10.34
C ASN A 52 10.47 0.30 9.08
N VAL A 53 9.32 -0.29 8.74
CA VAL A 53 9.14 -1.18 7.58
C VAL A 53 7.81 -0.85 6.93
N ILE A 54 7.80 -0.76 5.60
CA ILE A 54 6.59 -0.65 4.79
C ILE A 54 6.38 -2.00 4.09
N VAL A 55 5.17 -2.55 4.19
CA VAL A 55 4.73 -3.73 3.47
C VAL A 55 3.59 -3.33 2.56
N ASN A 56 3.86 -3.22 1.26
CA ASN A 56 2.86 -2.87 0.27
C ASN A 56 2.24 -4.15 -0.33
N ALA A 57 1.02 -4.48 0.07
CA ALA A 57 0.21 -5.56 -0.49
C ALA A 57 -0.90 -5.05 -1.42
N ALA A 58 -0.98 -3.74 -1.67
CA ALA A 58 -1.94 -3.14 -2.60
C ALA A 58 -1.40 -3.14 -4.03
N ALA A 59 -2.28 -3.46 -4.97
CA ALA A 59 -2.00 -3.43 -6.41
C ALA A 59 -3.30 -3.32 -7.20
N TYR A 60 -3.22 -2.75 -8.41
CA TYR A 60 -4.26 -2.87 -9.42
C TYR A 60 -4.13 -4.23 -10.10
N THR A 61 -5.04 -5.16 -9.78
CA THR A 61 -4.97 -6.57 -10.23
C THR A 61 -6.01 -6.95 -11.28
N ALA A 62 -6.86 -6.01 -11.71
CA ALA A 62 -7.81 -6.23 -12.79
C ALA A 62 -7.10 -6.18 -14.15
N VAL A 63 -6.44 -7.28 -14.53
CA VAL A 63 -5.55 -7.39 -15.71
C VAL A 63 -6.23 -6.88 -16.98
N ASP A 64 -7.42 -7.39 -17.32
CA ASP A 64 -8.12 -6.99 -18.55
C ASP A 64 -8.47 -5.49 -18.55
N LYS A 65 -8.81 -4.95 -17.37
CA LYS A 65 -9.17 -3.54 -17.25
C LYS A 65 -7.94 -2.63 -17.37
N ALA A 66 -6.78 -3.09 -16.92
CA ALA A 66 -5.53 -2.33 -17.01
C ALA A 66 -5.14 -1.97 -18.45
N GLU A 67 -5.58 -2.77 -19.44
CA GLU A 67 -5.39 -2.48 -20.88
C GLU A 67 -6.11 -1.20 -21.35
N THR A 68 -7.16 -0.77 -20.63
CA THR A 68 -7.93 0.44 -20.95
C THR A 68 -7.76 1.54 -19.90
N ASP A 69 -7.44 1.16 -18.66
CA ASP A 69 -7.24 2.04 -17.50
C ASP A 69 -5.75 2.14 -17.15
N LEU A 70 -4.92 2.43 -18.17
CA LEU A 70 -3.46 2.41 -18.04
C LEU A 70 -2.96 3.39 -16.99
N ALA A 71 -3.56 4.59 -16.93
CA ALA A 71 -3.12 5.65 -16.02
C ALA A 71 -3.25 5.20 -14.56
N THR A 72 -4.39 4.61 -14.18
CA THR A 72 -4.61 4.12 -12.81
C THR A 72 -3.70 2.93 -12.50
N ALA A 73 -3.58 1.99 -13.45
CA ALA A 73 -2.71 0.82 -13.28
C ALA A 73 -1.24 1.22 -13.08
N GLN A 74 -0.73 2.17 -13.88
CA GLN A 74 0.63 2.69 -13.75
C GLN A 74 0.82 3.47 -12.45
N ALA A 75 -0.14 4.32 -12.08
CA ALA A 75 -0.06 5.09 -10.84
C ALA A 75 0.08 4.15 -9.63
N ILE A 76 -0.74 3.10 -9.55
CA ILE A 76 -0.75 2.17 -8.41
C ILE A 76 0.41 1.17 -8.46
N ASN A 77 0.69 0.57 -9.61
CA ASN A 77 1.64 -0.55 -9.69
C ASN A 77 3.09 -0.14 -9.99
N ALA A 78 3.33 1.08 -10.45
CA ALA A 78 4.67 1.55 -10.81
C ALA A 78 5.07 2.83 -10.06
N THR A 79 4.24 3.89 -10.12
CA THR A 79 4.56 5.17 -9.48
C THR A 79 4.53 5.05 -7.96
N ALA A 80 3.48 4.49 -7.38
CA ALA A 80 3.32 4.43 -5.93
C ALA A 80 4.43 3.64 -5.21
N PRO A 81 4.90 2.46 -5.70
CA PRO A 81 6.08 1.81 -5.13
C PRO A 81 7.34 2.68 -5.15
N GLY A 82 7.51 3.50 -6.21
CA GLY A 82 8.58 4.49 -6.27
C GLY A 82 8.44 5.55 -5.18
N VAL A 83 7.23 6.08 -4.99
CA VAL A 83 6.95 7.09 -3.94
C VAL A 83 7.16 6.54 -2.53
N LEU A 84 6.81 5.27 -2.29
CA LEU A 84 7.03 4.60 -1.01
C LEU A 84 8.52 4.37 -0.68
N ALA A 85 9.40 4.45 -1.68
CA ALA A 85 10.84 4.18 -1.54
C ALA A 85 11.70 5.46 -1.40
N GLU A 86 11.09 6.65 -1.43
CA GLU A 86 11.74 7.94 -1.23
C GLU A 86 11.99 8.27 0.26
#